data_AF-A0A945MIJ1-F1
#
_entry.id   AF-A0A945MIJ1-F1
#
_cell.length_a   1.000
_cell.length_b   1.000
_cell.length_c   1.000
_cell.angle_alpha   90.00
_cell.angle_beta   90.00
_cell.angle_gamma   90.00
#
_symmetry.space_group_name_H-M   'P 1'
#
loop_
_entity.id
_entity.type
_entity.pdbx_description
1 polymer ?
#
loop_
_entity_poly.entity_id
_entity_poly.type
_entity_poly.pdbx_seq_one_letter_code
_entity_poly.pdbx_strand_id
1 'polypeptide(L)'
;DKILFSGACRNNIEGAEWVAAEFNVDELIVMKSNAFHLDTLFTPVLNKDNSLAAIIACTTLMDKGSTDSLKSFAKRKNIEIVEVEPEDAIGTEKELGEFAVNCQPLPGYLIGPTRFRSNKVAPLLKELDVMHITVPTTQFRLSGGAIHCLTNEL
;
A
#
# COMPACT_ATOMS: atom_id res chain seq x y z
N ASP A 1 -1.19 -9.12 -16.07
CA ASP A 1 -2.23 -8.16 -15.67
C ASP A 1 -1.61 -6.81 -15.41
N LYS A 2 -2.10 -5.77 -16.10
CA LYS A 2 -1.78 -4.38 -15.80
C LYS A 2 -2.84 -3.84 -14.86
N ILE A 3 -2.49 -3.72 -13.58
CA ILE A 3 -3.39 -3.25 -12.54
C ILE A 3 -2.91 -1.88 -12.08
N LEU A 4 -3.83 -0.91 -11.99
CA LEU A 4 -3.56 0.39 -11.40
C LEU A 4 -4.37 0.56 -10.12
N PHE A 5 -3.67 0.65 -9.00
CA PHE A 5 -4.25 1.13 -7.75
C PHE A 5 -4.07 2.64 -7.70
N SER A 6 -5.18 3.39 -7.62
CA SER A 6 -5.13 4.86 -7.62
C SER A 6 -5.84 5.44 -6.42
N GLY A 7 -5.15 6.32 -5.69
CA GLY A 7 -5.79 7.14 -4.67
C GLY A 7 -6.63 8.25 -5.31
N ALA A 8 -7.79 8.57 -4.76
CA ALA A 8 -8.63 9.72 -5.14
C ALA A 8 -8.78 10.71 -3.96
N CYS A 9 -7.64 11.06 -3.35
CA CYS A 9 -7.55 12.00 -2.24
C CYS A 9 -7.00 13.34 -2.74
N ARG A 10 -5.67 13.47 -2.88
CA ARG A 10 -5.06 14.61 -3.60
C ARG A 10 -5.23 14.54 -5.11
N ASN A 11 -5.24 13.31 -5.66
CA ASN A 11 -5.60 13.06 -7.06
C ASN A 11 -7.12 12.99 -7.19
N ASN A 12 -7.61 13.10 -8.44
CA ASN A 12 -9.03 12.96 -8.76
C ASN A 12 -9.29 11.73 -9.66
N ILE A 13 -10.57 11.39 -9.82
CA ILE A 13 -10.98 10.21 -10.59
C ILE A 13 -10.67 10.38 -12.07
N GLU A 14 -10.93 11.56 -12.65
CA GLU A 14 -10.68 11.86 -14.06
C GLU A 14 -9.21 11.64 -14.44
N GLY A 15 -8.28 12.07 -13.59
CA GLY A 15 -6.85 11.84 -13.76
C GLY A 15 -6.47 10.36 -13.68
N ALA A 16 -7.08 9.62 -12.75
CA ALA A 16 -6.86 8.17 -12.64
C ALA A 16 -7.35 7.42 -13.88
N GLU A 17 -8.52 7.79 -14.41
CA GLU A 17 -9.09 7.21 -15.64
C GLU A 17 -8.24 7.55 -16.87
N TRP A 18 -7.76 8.79 -16.96
CA TRP A 18 -6.86 9.20 -18.04
C TRP A 18 -5.55 8.39 -18.03
N VAL A 19 -4.92 8.22 -16.87
CA VAL A 19 -3.70 7.40 -16.72
C VAL A 19 -4.00 5.94 -17.07
N ALA A 20 -5.13 5.39 -16.60
CA ALA A 20 -5.50 4.02 -16.92
C ALA A 20 -5.66 3.80 -18.44
N ALA A 21 -6.27 4.75 -19.14
CA ALA A 21 -6.40 4.72 -20.59
C ALA A 21 -5.04 4.84 -21.30
N GLU A 22 -4.21 5.81 -20.91
CA GLU A 22 -2.89 6.07 -21.52
C GLU A 22 -1.97 4.85 -21.43
N PHE A 23 -1.96 4.16 -20.29
CA PHE A 23 -1.10 2.99 -20.06
C PHE A 23 -1.73 1.66 -20.47
N ASN A 24 -2.95 1.68 -21.04
CA ASN A 24 -3.75 0.50 -21.37
C ASN A 24 -3.83 -0.47 -20.19
N VAL A 25 -4.26 0.04 -19.03
CA VAL A 25 -4.45 -0.74 -17.80
C VAL A 25 -5.66 -1.65 -17.96
N ASP A 26 -5.52 -2.91 -17.53
CA ASP A 26 -6.60 -3.91 -17.59
C ASP A 26 -7.64 -3.68 -16.48
N GLU A 27 -7.18 -3.25 -15.31
CA GLU A 27 -8.02 -3.09 -14.12
C GLU A 27 -7.60 -1.87 -13.29
N LEU A 28 -8.50 -0.89 -13.15
CA LEU A 28 -8.33 0.30 -12.32
C LEU A 28 -9.10 0.14 -11.00
N ILE A 29 -8.39 0.23 -9.87
CA ILE A 29 -8.99 0.22 -8.53
C ILE A 29 -8.77 1.59 -7.89
N VAL A 30 -9.85 2.38 -7.82
CA VAL A 30 -9.83 3.71 -7.19
C VAL A 30 -10.14 3.59 -5.70
N MET A 31 -9.30 4.20 -4.87
CA MET A 31 -9.43 4.21 -3.41
C MET A 31 -9.49 5.63 -2.86
N LYS A 32 -10.56 5.93 -2.12
CA LYS A 32 -10.76 7.17 -1.37
C LYS A 32 -10.44 6.91 0.10
N SER A 33 -9.83 7.90 0.73
CA SER A 33 -9.39 7.79 2.12
C SER A 33 -9.28 9.16 2.78
N ASN A 34 -9.15 9.17 4.10
CA ASN A 34 -8.82 10.36 4.87
C ASN A 34 -7.30 10.63 4.93
N ALA A 35 -6.47 9.74 4.38
CA ALA A 35 -5.05 9.99 4.20
C ALA A 35 -4.78 10.81 2.92
N PHE A 36 -3.63 11.47 2.88
CA PHE A 36 -3.29 12.38 1.79
C PHE A 36 -2.79 11.64 0.53
N HIS A 37 -2.00 10.58 0.68
CA HIS A 37 -1.52 9.76 -0.44
C HIS A 37 -1.80 8.26 -0.19
N LEU A 38 -2.04 7.50 -1.26
CA LEU A 38 -2.39 6.08 -1.19
C LEU A 38 -1.30 5.23 -0.54
N ASP A 39 -0.05 5.47 -0.92
CA ASP A 39 1.14 4.78 -0.42
C ASP A 39 1.38 4.94 1.09
N THR A 40 0.67 5.85 1.75
CA THR A 40 0.75 6.04 3.21
C THR A 40 -0.22 5.17 4.00
N LEU A 41 -1.06 4.39 3.32
CA LEU A 41 -2.00 3.44 3.93
C LEU A 41 -2.14 2.12 3.15
N PHE A 42 -1.38 1.92 2.08
CA PHE A 42 -1.48 0.78 1.17
C PHE A 42 -0.11 0.45 0.61
N THR A 43 0.24 -0.84 0.59
CA THR A 43 1.39 -1.35 -0.16
C THR A 43 1.08 -2.72 -0.76
N PRO A 44 1.33 -2.93 -2.07
CA PRO A 44 1.23 -4.25 -2.67
C PRO A 44 2.46 -5.08 -2.29
N VAL A 45 2.30 -6.39 -2.23
CA VAL A 45 3.40 -7.33 -2.01
C VAL A 45 3.63 -8.13 -3.28
N LEU A 46 4.86 -8.09 -3.79
CA LEU A 46 5.26 -8.81 -5.02
C LEU A 46 6.07 -10.04 -4.65
N ASN A 47 5.70 -11.20 -5.22
CA ASN A 47 6.53 -12.40 -5.11
C ASN A 47 7.77 -12.29 -6.01
N LYS A 48 8.65 -13.29 -5.96
CA LYS A 48 9.90 -13.35 -6.75
C LYS A 48 9.66 -13.35 -8.26
N ASP A 49 8.49 -13.80 -8.71
CA ASP A 49 8.08 -13.82 -10.12
C ASP A 49 7.45 -12.50 -10.56
N ASN A 50 7.61 -11.43 -9.76
CA ASN A 50 7.05 -10.10 -10.02
C ASN A 50 5.52 -10.11 -10.19
N SER A 51 4.84 -11.00 -9.46
CA SER A 51 3.38 -11.10 -9.45
C SER A 51 2.83 -10.60 -8.12
N LEU A 52 1.69 -9.90 -8.18
CA LEU A 52 0.97 -9.46 -6.99
C LEU A 52 0.53 -10.66 -6.17
N ALA A 53 1.06 -10.77 -4.94
CA ALA A 53 0.86 -11.93 -4.08
C ALA A 53 -0.04 -11.62 -2.88
N ALA A 54 0.01 -10.39 -2.37
CA ALA A 54 -0.85 -9.91 -1.29
C ALA A 54 -0.92 -8.38 -1.29
N ILE A 55 -1.77 -7.84 -0.43
CA ILE A 55 -1.90 -6.41 -0.16
C ILE A 55 -1.80 -6.21 1.36
N ILE A 56 -1.08 -5.18 1.79
CA ILE A 56 -1.10 -4.71 3.18
C ILE A 56 -1.74 -3.33 3.17
N ALA A 57 -2.80 -3.12 3.96
CA ALA A 57 -3.55 -1.87 3.92
C ALA A 57 -4.18 -1.48 5.27
N CYS A 58 -4.21 -0.18 5.56
CA CYS A 58 -4.94 0.39 6.69
C CYS A 58 -6.36 0.78 6.23
N THR A 59 -7.27 -0.19 6.17
CA THR A 59 -8.63 -0.01 5.64
C THR A 59 -9.50 0.90 6.51
N THR A 60 -9.18 1.05 7.80
CA THR A 60 -9.87 1.99 8.71
C THR A 60 -9.74 3.45 8.29
N LEU A 61 -8.72 3.80 7.48
CA LEU A 61 -8.52 5.13 6.91
C LEU A 61 -9.18 5.30 5.54
N MET A 62 -9.64 4.21 4.92
CA MET A 62 -10.32 4.21 3.63
C MET A 62 -11.84 4.39 3.82
N ASP A 63 -12.51 4.91 2.80
CA ASP A 63 -13.97 4.86 2.80
C ASP A 63 -14.47 3.42 2.61
N LYS A 64 -15.73 3.18 3.00
CA LYS A 64 -16.32 1.84 2.95
C LYS A 64 -16.37 1.28 1.52
N GLY A 65 -16.73 2.10 0.54
CA GLY A 65 -16.83 1.67 -0.86
C GLY A 65 -15.49 1.24 -1.45
N SER A 66 -14.41 1.95 -1.12
CA SER A 66 -13.04 1.61 -1.52
C SER A 66 -12.57 0.32 -0.84
N THR A 67 -12.89 0.15 0.44
CA THR A 67 -12.59 -1.08 1.18
C THR A 67 -13.30 -2.28 0.56
N ASP A 68 -14.60 -2.16 0.26
CA ASP A 68 -15.39 -3.22 -0.36
C ASP A 68 -14.89 -3.55 -1.77
N SER A 69 -14.49 -2.53 -2.54
CA SER A 69 -13.89 -2.68 -3.88
C SER A 69 -12.56 -3.44 -3.81
N LEU A 70 -11.66 -3.03 -2.89
CA LEU A 70 -10.36 -3.67 -2.69
C LEU A 70 -10.51 -5.14 -2.25
N LYS A 71 -11.40 -5.41 -1.29
CA LYS A 71 -11.70 -6.78 -0.83
C LYS A 71 -12.28 -7.64 -1.95
N SER A 72 -13.16 -7.07 -2.78
CA SER A 72 -13.71 -7.77 -3.94
C SER A 72 -12.63 -8.09 -4.97
N PHE A 73 -11.71 -7.15 -5.22
CA PHE A 73 -10.55 -7.35 -6.09
C PHE A 73 -9.65 -8.48 -5.58
N ALA A 74 -9.25 -8.44 -4.31
CA ALA A 74 -8.38 -9.45 -3.73
C ALA A 74 -9.03 -10.85 -3.78
N LYS A 75 -10.33 -10.94 -3.51
CA LYS A 75 -11.09 -12.19 -3.66
C LYS A 75 -11.08 -12.71 -5.10
N ARG A 76 -11.25 -11.85 -6.11
CA ARG A 76 -11.18 -12.26 -7.53
C ARG A 76 -9.79 -12.73 -7.94
N LYS A 77 -8.74 -12.08 -7.45
CA LYS A 77 -7.34 -12.44 -7.70
C LYS A 77 -6.84 -13.59 -6.83
N ASN A 78 -7.65 -14.04 -5.85
CA ASN A 78 -7.28 -15.05 -4.87
C ASN A 78 -5.99 -14.70 -4.10
N ILE A 79 -5.91 -13.44 -3.64
CA ILE A 79 -4.80 -12.92 -2.84
C ILE A 79 -5.30 -12.43 -1.48
N GLU A 80 -4.42 -12.40 -0.48
CA GLU A 80 -4.74 -11.94 0.86
C GLU A 80 -4.63 -10.41 0.99
N ILE A 81 -5.53 -9.82 1.78
CA ILE A 81 -5.37 -8.47 2.32
C ILE A 81 -5.07 -8.59 3.81
N VAL A 82 -3.90 -8.13 4.23
CA VAL A 82 -3.59 -7.96 5.65
C VAL A 82 -3.95 -6.55 6.06
N GLU A 83 -5.02 -6.43 6.84
CA GLU A 83 -5.43 -5.18 7.45
C GLU A 83 -4.48 -4.82 8.61
N VAL A 84 -3.99 -3.59 8.60
CA VAL A 84 -3.15 -3.01 9.67
C VAL A 84 -3.86 -1.82 10.32
N GLU A 85 -3.40 -1.45 11.51
CA GLU A 85 -3.98 -0.34 12.27
C GLU A 85 -3.36 1.01 11.85
N PRO A 86 -4.01 2.14 12.17
CA PRO A 86 -3.53 3.47 11.78
C PRO A 86 -2.09 3.78 12.21
N GLU A 87 -1.60 3.19 13.30
CA GLU A 87 -0.24 3.36 13.79
C GLU A 87 0.83 2.79 12.83
N ASP A 88 0.49 1.77 12.03
CA ASP A 88 1.33 1.28 10.94
C ASP A 88 1.26 2.18 9.69
N ALA A 89 0.31 3.11 9.64
CA ALA A 89 0.07 4.06 8.56
C ALA A 89 0.43 5.50 8.99
N ILE A 90 -0.45 6.47 8.77
CA ILE A 90 -0.25 7.89 9.12
C ILE A 90 -0.49 8.21 10.60
N GLY A 91 -1.04 7.27 11.37
CA GLY A 91 -1.34 7.43 12.79
C GLY A 91 -2.77 7.85 13.08
N THR A 92 -2.96 8.34 14.28
CA THR A 92 -4.22 8.86 14.80
C THR A 92 -4.07 10.34 15.17
N GLU A 93 -5.15 10.97 15.63
CA GLU A 93 -5.07 12.33 16.18
C GLU A 93 -4.16 12.45 17.41
N LYS A 94 -3.87 11.33 18.09
CA LYS A 94 -3.11 11.30 19.35
C LYS A 94 -1.66 10.85 19.18
N GLU A 95 -1.37 10.05 18.15
CA GLU A 95 -0.06 9.44 17.93
C GLU A 95 0.28 9.47 16.43
N LEU A 96 1.49 9.96 16.12
CA LEU A 96 2.03 9.91 14.76
C LEU A 96 2.28 8.46 14.37
N GLY A 97 1.80 8.07 13.19
CA GLY A 97 2.03 6.73 12.65
C GLY A 97 3.49 6.52 12.27
N GLU A 98 3.88 5.25 12.17
CA GLU A 98 5.25 4.86 11.84
C GLU A 98 5.50 4.75 10.33
N PHE A 99 4.47 4.91 9.50
CA PHE A 99 4.53 4.72 8.05
C PHE A 99 5.09 3.34 7.65
N ALA A 100 4.86 2.30 8.46
CA ALA A 100 5.27 0.93 8.18
C ALA A 100 4.73 0.44 6.82
N VAL A 101 3.55 0.88 6.41
CA VAL A 101 2.95 0.61 5.09
C VAL A 101 3.63 1.35 3.94
N ASN A 102 4.40 2.42 4.16
CA ASN A 102 5.01 3.22 3.10
C ASN A 102 6.31 2.57 2.60
N CYS A 103 6.16 1.34 2.10
CA CYS A 103 7.22 0.49 1.61
C CYS A 103 7.40 0.61 0.11
N GLN A 104 8.64 0.45 -0.35
CA GLN A 104 8.91 0.15 -1.76
C GLN A 104 8.82 -1.37 -1.98
N PRO A 105 7.82 -1.86 -2.72
CA PRO A 105 7.73 -3.27 -3.09
C PRO A 105 8.66 -3.55 -4.28
N LEU A 106 9.36 -4.69 -4.22
CA LEU A 106 10.15 -5.23 -5.32
C LEU A 106 9.92 -6.75 -5.37
N PRO A 107 10.21 -7.44 -6.49
CA PRO A 107 10.03 -8.89 -6.58
C PRO A 107 10.78 -9.65 -5.48
N GLY A 108 10.06 -10.23 -4.52
CA GLY A 108 10.63 -10.96 -3.39
C GLY A 108 11.18 -10.08 -2.26
N TYR A 109 10.98 -8.76 -2.31
CA TYR A 109 11.41 -7.84 -1.26
C TYR A 109 10.34 -6.80 -0.94
N LEU A 110 10.26 -6.43 0.34
CA LEU A 110 9.50 -5.28 0.78
C LEU A 110 10.47 -4.38 1.56
N ILE A 111 10.72 -3.16 1.11
CA ILE A 111 11.66 -2.25 1.76
C ILE A 111 10.87 -1.16 2.47
N GLY A 112 10.89 -1.15 3.81
CA GLY A 112 10.08 -0.27 4.63
C GLY A 112 10.89 0.52 5.66
N PRO A 113 10.29 1.54 6.30
CA PRO A 113 10.98 2.36 7.30
C PRO A 113 11.12 1.69 8.67
N THR A 114 10.21 0.76 8.98
CA THR A 114 10.12 0.07 10.27
C THR A 114 9.45 -1.29 10.07
N ARG A 115 9.39 -2.10 11.13
CA ARG A 115 8.56 -3.30 11.15
C ARG A 115 7.10 -2.90 11.38
N PHE A 116 6.19 -3.68 10.81
CA PHE A 116 4.77 -3.58 11.13
C PHE A 116 4.52 -3.99 12.59
N ARG A 117 3.69 -3.23 13.29
CA ARG A 117 3.14 -3.58 14.61
C ARG A 117 2.17 -4.75 14.49
N SER A 118 1.45 -4.84 13.38
CA SER A 118 0.60 -6.00 13.06
C SER A 118 1.39 -7.30 13.08
N ASN A 119 0.97 -8.24 13.93
CA ASN A 119 1.58 -9.56 14.05
C ASN A 119 1.28 -10.50 12.87
N LYS A 120 0.45 -10.06 11.90
CA LYS A 120 0.06 -10.84 10.71
C LYS A 120 1.00 -10.63 9.52
N VAL A 121 1.61 -9.45 9.42
CA VAL A 121 2.40 -9.09 8.23
C VAL A 121 3.67 -9.93 8.13
N ALA A 122 4.44 -10.06 9.21
CA ALA A 122 5.69 -10.83 9.17
C ALA A 122 5.48 -12.32 8.84
N PRO A 123 4.49 -13.03 9.41
CA PRO A 123 4.12 -14.38 8.97
C PRO A 123 3.76 -14.47 7.49
N LEU A 124 2.91 -13.56 6.99
CA LEU A 124 2.52 -13.53 5.58
C LEU A 124 3.74 -13.38 4.67
N LEU A 125 4.60 -12.38 4.92
CA LEU A 125 5.79 -12.16 4.08
C LEU A 125 6.72 -13.37 4.07
N LYS A 126 6.83 -14.08 5.20
CA LYS A 126 7.60 -15.33 5.28
C LYS A 126 6.96 -16.46 4.44
N GLU A 127 5.64 -16.61 4.47
CA GLU A 127 4.92 -17.59 3.67
C GLU A 127 5.09 -17.33 2.16
N LEU A 128 5.07 -16.06 1.76
CA LEU A 128 5.25 -15.63 0.38
C LEU A 128 6.72 -15.60 -0.09
N ASP A 129 7.67 -15.98 0.78
CA ASP A 129 9.11 -15.91 0.51
C ASP A 129 9.56 -14.49 0.08
N VAL A 130 8.99 -13.48 0.75
CA VAL A 130 9.29 -12.05 0.58
C VAL A 130 10.12 -11.56 1.77
N MET A 131 11.30 -11.02 1.48
CA MET A 131 12.19 -10.47 2.50
C MET A 131 11.79 -9.04 2.86
N HIS A 132 11.44 -8.80 4.12
CA HIS A 132 11.23 -7.45 4.64
C HIS A 132 12.57 -6.82 5.09
N ILE A 133 13.00 -5.76 4.42
CA ILE A 133 14.18 -4.97 4.79
C ILE A 133 13.71 -3.67 5.43
N THR A 134 14.21 -3.36 6.63
CA THR A 134 13.85 -2.13 7.34
C THR A 134 14.99 -1.13 7.34
N VAL A 135 14.76 0.07 6.81
CA VAL A 135 15.72 1.18 6.76
C VAL A 135 15.09 2.41 7.42
N PRO A 136 15.51 2.79 8.64
CA PRO A 136 14.87 3.90 9.36
C PRO A 136 14.90 5.23 8.61
N THR A 137 13.73 5.83 8.36
CA THR A 137 13.57 7.16 7.75
C THR A 137 12.90 8.15 8.71
N THR A 138 13.26 8.09 10.00
CA THR A 138 12.56 8.79 11.09
C THR A 138 12.45 10.30 10.92
N GLN A 139 13.41 10.94 10.23
CA GLN A 139 13.36 12.37 9.92
C GLN A 139 12.35 12.70 8.82
N PHE A 140 12.24 11.86 7.78
CA PHE A 140 11.26 12.04 6.70
C PHE A 140 9.83 11.82 7.17
N ARG A 141 9.64 10.97 8.18
CA ARG A 141 8.35 10.78 8.85
C ARG A 141 7.76 12.10 9.36
N LEU A 142 8.60 13.03 9.84
CA LEU A 142 8.15 14.36 10.30
C LEU A 142 7.60 15.22 9.15
N SER A 143 7.95 14.89 7.91
CA SER A 143 7.45 15.54 6.69
C SER A 143 6.31 14.77 6.02
N GLY A 144 5.81 13.70 6.67
CA GLY A 144 4.66 12.92 6.19
C GLY A 144 4.97 11.85 5.14
N GLY A 145 6.20 11.34 5.06
CA GLY A 145 6.55 10.29 4.11
C GLY A 145 7.69 9.39 4.60
N ALA A 146 7.90 8.27 3.90
CA ALA A 146 8.97 7.33 4.18
C ALA A 146 9.53 6.72 2.87
N ILE A 147 9.80 5.41 2.83
CA ILE A 147 10.57 4.78 1.75
C ILE A 147 9.91 4.99 0.39
N HIS A 148 8.62 4.67 0.24
CA HIS A 148 7.96 4.79 -1.06
C HIS A 148 7.92 6.24 -1.54
N CYS A 149 7.64 7.19 -0.65
CA CYS A 149 7.64 8.62 -0.99
C CYS A 149 9.00 9.15 -1.49
N LEU A 150 10.10 8.47 -1.14
CA LEU A 150 11.47 8.85 -1.53
C LEU A 150 11.94 8.13 -2.80
N THR A 151 11.10 7.28 -3.38
CA THR A 151 11.42 6.46 -4.54
C THR A 151 10.40 6.68 -5.65
N ASN A 152 10.84 6.57 -6.90
CA ASN A 152 9.95 6.46 -8.04
C ASN A 152 10.55 5.41 -8.98
N GLU A 153 9.85 4.31 -9.19
CA GLU A 153 10.25 3.27 -10.15
C GLU A 153 9.87 3.75 -11.56
N LEU A 154 10.84 3.76 -12.47
CA LEU A 154 10.71 4.31 -13.84
C LEU A 154 10.66 3.21 -14.89
#